data_AF-A0A961DXH4-F1
#
_entry.id   AF-A0A961DXH4-F1
#
_cell.length_a   1.000
_cell.length_b   1.000
_cell.length_c   1.000
_cell.angle_alpha   90.00
_cell.angle_beta   90.00
_cell.angle_gamma   90.00
#
_symmetry.space_group_name_H-M   'P 1'
#
loop_
_entity.id
_entity.type
_entity.pdbx_description
1 polymer ?
#
loop_
_entity_poly.entity_id
_entity_poly.type
_entity_poly.pdbx_seq_one_letter_code
_entity_poly.pdbx_strand_id
1 'polypeptide(L)'
;MVGEGLDSESGVRAGRPGSGGWPVPAPHAFSVRYSSADHPGYWHEVVVLGNSRTGVLLGRCTDTESADQCRSAARGALLETADPERSLECVTESAISALCAVIDATTIRYRTHGDSAAAVAAPDSTPQALERAQDRLQVAKLPPGATVLMSAGPIGSAATALDGCESEATGQLAEEVITRILGTGEQGVAVVLYRHPPQPLRVTLPAEPSSLAVSRGRLRRWLAAADVDPECGADLVLAAGEAAANATEHAVVGSDRSVMITLTAALTGNQLRLTVSDTGVWKPAPESPGHRGHGLPLINALVDSVELNTTAEGTTVAMLKELHS
;
A
#
# COMPACT_ATOMS: atom_id res chain seq x y z
N MET A 1 5.19 -53.55 10.61
CA MET A 1 6.26 -52.67 10.12
C MET A 1 5.94 -52.29 8.68
N VAL A 2 5.13 -51.25 8.50
CA VAL A 2 4.98 -50.29 7.38
C VAL A 2 3.91 -49.35 7.98
N GLY A 3 4.12 -48.09 8.34
CA GLY A 3 4.89 -47.04 7.70
C GLY A 3 3.91 -46.04 7.08
N GLU A 4 3.00 -45.45 7.86
CA GLU A 4 2.13 -44.36 7.41
C GLU A 4 2.77 -43.02 7.76
N GLY A 5 3.09 -42.26 6.71
CA GLY A 5 3.67 -40.94 6.78
C GLY A 5 2.66 -39.91 7.29
N LEU A 6 3.09 -39.13 8.28
CA LEU A 6 2.43 -37.89 8.68
C LEU A 6 2.88 -36.80 7.71
N ASP A 7 2.09 -36.55 6.67
CA ASP A 7 2.14 -35.30 5.92
C ASP A 7 1.63 -34.18 6.84
N SER A 8 2.59 -33.43 7.40
CA SER A 8 2.34 -32.20 8.15
C SER A 8 2.26 -31.04 7.17
N GLU A 9 1.06 -30.81 6.62
CA GLU A 9 0.77 -29.57 5.89
C GLU A 9 0.86 -28.38 6.87
N SER A 10 1.97 -27.67 6.81
CA SER A 10 2.22 -26.36 7.42
C SER A 10 1.33 -25.33 6.71
N GLY A 11 0.08 -25.26 7.14
CA GLY A 11 -0.96 -24.45 6.49
C GLY A 11 -0.83 -22.96 6.81
N VAL A 12 -0.10 -22.22 5.97
CA VAL A 12 -0.33 -20.78 5.82
C VAL A 12 -1.39 -20.61 4.71
N ARG A 13 -2.49 -19.92 5.01
CA ARG A 13 -3.57 -19.64 4.05
C ARG A 13 -4.07 -18.22 4.23
N ALA A 14 -4.35 -17.54 3.10
CA ALA A 14 -5.18 -16.36 3.09
C ALA A 14 -6.57 -16.72 3.67
N GLY A 15 -7.00 -16.03 4.72
CA GLY A 15 -8.25 -16.34 5.42
C GLY A 15 -9.46 -16.36 4.48
N ARG A 16 -10.30 -17.40 4.55
CA ARG A 16 -11.64 -17.41 3.96
C ARG A 16 -12.72 -17.40 5.07
N PRO A 17 -13.86 -16.69 4.89
CA PRO A 17 -14.83 -16.45 5.96
C PRO A 17 -15.65 -17.66 6.39
N GLY A 18 -15.85 -17.78 7.71
CA GLY A 18 -17.09 -18.32 8.30
C GLY A 18 -18.18 -17.24 8.37
N SER A 19 -19.42 -17.63 8.66
CA SER A 19 -20.70 -16.94 8.37
C SER A 19 -20.99 -15.60 9.07
N GLY A 20 -19.99 -14.79 9.41
CA GLY A 20 -20.13 -13.46 9.99
C GLY A 20 -19.09 -12.48 9.46
N GLY A 21 -19.24 -12.04 8.20
CA GLY A 21 -18.69 -10.78 7.68
C GLY A 21 -17.22 -10.47 7.98
N TRP A 22 -16.32 -11.45 7.93
CA TRP A 22 -14.90 -11.27 8.21
C TRP A 22 -14.04 -12.18 7.33
N PRO A 23 -12.91 -11.74 6.76
CA PRO A 23 -12.28 -10.41 6.91
C PRO A 23 -12.85 -9.35 5.96
N VAL A 24 -12.84 -8.08 6.39
CA VAL A 24 -12.94 -6.93 5.48
C VAL A 24 -11.64 -6.88 4.65
N PRO A 25 -11.68 -6.64 3.33
CA PRO A 25 -10.47 -6.47 2.54
C PRO A 25 -9.62 -5.33 3.10
N ALA A 26 -8.33 -5.57 3.29
CA ALA A 26 -7.42 -4.53 3.75
C ALA A 26 -7.31 -3.43 2.66
N PRO A 27 -7.16 -2.14 3.02
CA PRO A 27 -6.88 -1.09 2.06
C PRO A 27 -5.60 -1.34 1.26
N HIS A 28 -5.42 -0.61 0.16
CA HIS A 28 -4.19 -0.65 -0.65
C HIS A 28 -2.95 -0.56 0.24
N ALA A 29 -1.89 -1.30 -0.12
CA ALA A 29 -0.62 -1.34 0.60
C ALA A 29 -0.65 -1.99 2.00
N PHE A 30 -1.78 -2.59 2.42
CA PHE A 30 -1.85 -3.38 3.66
C PHE A 30 -1.96 -4.87 3.38
N SER A 31 -1.32 -5.69 4.21
CA SER A 31 -1.49 -7.15 4.18
C SER A 31 -1.47 -7.72 5.60
N VAL A 32 -2.36 -8.67 5.86
CA VAL A 32 -2.55 -9.25 7.19
C VAL A 32 -2.39 -10.76 7.15
N ARG A 33 -1.68 -11.33 8.14
CA ARG A 33 -1.49 -12.78 8.30
C ARG A 33 -1.56 -13.20 9.77
N TYR A 34 -1.93 -14.45 10.01
CA TYR A 34 -2.05 -15.05 11.35
C TYR A 34 -1.42 -16.44 11.42
N SER A 35 -0.98 -16.83 12.61
CA SER A 35 -0.30 -18.11 12.85
C SER A 35 -1.20 -19.35 12.72
N SER A 36 -2.53 -19.19 12.80
CA SER A 36 -3.49 -20.30 12.76
C SER A 36 -4.75 -19.89 11.98
N ALA A 37 -5.32 -20.86 11.24
CA ALA A 37 -6.56 -20.69 10.48
C ALA A 37 -7.81 -20.68 11.38
N ASP A 38 -7.75 -21.31 12.56
CA ASP A 38 -8.76 -21.12 13.60
C ASP A 38 -8.37 -19.85 14.35
N HIS A 39 -9.21 -18.81 14.24
CA HIS A 39 -8.96 -17.45 14.74
C HIS A 39 -9.62 -17.17 16.12
N PRO A 40 -9.54 -17.99 17.18
CA PRO A 40 -10.06 -17.55 18.45
C PRO A 40 -9.19 -16.40 18.96
N GLY A 41 -9.79 -15.23 19.15
CA GLY A 41 -9.17 -14.11 19.84
C GLY A 41 -8.38 -13.11 18.99
N TYR A 42 -8.10 -13.35 17.70
CA TYR A 42 -7.41 -12.35 16.87
C TYR A 42 -8.38 -11.33 16.27
N TRP A 43 -7.90 -10.09 16.15
CA TRP A 43 -8.62 -9.03 15.48
C TRP A 43 -7.65 -8.00 14.89
N HIS A 44 -8.04 -7.37 13.79
CA HIS A 44 -7.39 -6.18 13.26
C HIS A 44 -8.43 -5.23 12.70
N GLU A 45 -8.06 -3.97 12.48
CA GLU A 45 -8.84 -3.00 11.73
C GLU A 45 -7.87 -2.07 11.01
N VAL A 46 -8.24 -1.64 9.81
CA VAL A 46 -7.59 -0.51 9.14
C VAL A 46 -8.67 0.50 8.81
N VAL A 47 -8.57 1.70 9.38
CA VAL A 47 -9.60 2.74 9.29
C VAL A 47 -9.03 4.04 8.74
N VAL A 48 -9.82 4.74 7.93
CA VAL A 48 -9.46 6.08 7.44
C VAL A 48 -9.93 7.13 8.45
N LEU A 49 -9.02 7.97 8.95
CA LEU A 49 -9.26 8.93 10.06
C LEU A 49 -9.36 10.40 9.60
N GLY A 50 -9.46 10.63 8.28
CA GLY A 50 -9.42 11.96 7.68
C GLY A 50 -8.03 12.61 7.71
N ASN A 51 -7.85 13.71 6.98
CA ASN A 51 -6.56 14.40 6.80
C ASN A 51 -5.43 13.47 6.32
N SER A 52 -5.75 12.53 5.43
CA SER A 52 -4.81 11.54 4.90
C SER A 52 -4.13 10.69 5.99
N ARG A 53 -4.83 10.45 7.11
CA ARG A 53 -4.38 9.57 8.18
C ARG A 53 -5.09 8.23 8.13
N THR A 54 -4.34 7.19 8.43
CA THR A 54 -4.83 5.81 8.53
C THR A 54 -4.58 5.29 9.93
N GLY A 55 -5.64 4.81 10.59
CA GLY A 55 -5.56 4.08 11.85
C GLY A 55 -5.40 2.59 11.59
N VAL A 56 -4.52 1.95 12.36
CA VAL A 56 -4.31 0.51 12.36
C VAL A 56 -4.52 0.00 13.78
N LEU A 57 -5.36 -1.02 13.90
CA LEU A 57 -5.53 -1.78 15.13
C LEU A 57 -5.18 -3.22 14.87
N LEU A 58 -4.52 -3.84 15.81
CA LEU A 58 -4.15 -5.26 15.77
C LEU A 58 -4.12 -5.79 17.19
N GLY A 59 -4.73 -6.93 17.44
CA GLY A 59 -4.75 -7.48 18.79
C GLY A 59 -5.07 -8.95 18.86
N ARG A 60 -4.86 -9.48 20.06
CA ARG A 60 -5.11 -10.86 20.44
C ARG A 60 -5.69 -10.94 21.84
N CYS A 61 -6.79 -11.67 21.96
CA CYS A 61 -7.49 -12.01 23.19
C CYS A 61 -7.49 -13.53 23.40
N THR A 62 -8.07 -13.97 24.52
CA THR A 62 -8.25 -15.40 24.85
C THR A 62 -9.30 -16.10 23.98
N ASP A 63 -10.32 -15.35 23.56
CA ASP A 63 -11.50 -15.86 22.90
C ASP A 63 -12.09 -14.81 21.94
N THR A 64 -12.98 -15.26 21.06
CA THR A 64 -13.60 -14.43 20.01
C THR A 64 -14.49 -13.32 20.56
N GLU A 65 -15.21 -13.57 21.66
CA GLU A 65 -16.12 -12.58 22.24
C GLU A 65 -15.35 -11.38 22.79
N SER A 66 -14.27 -11.66 23.53
CA SER A 66 -13.34 -10.64 24.04
C SER A 66 -12.67 -9.87 22.88
N ALA A 67 -12.31 -10.56 21.79
CA ALA A 67 -11.73 -9.92 20.61
C ALA A 67 -12.71 -8.97 19.92
N ASP A 68 -13.97 -9.36 19.74
CA ASP A 68 -15.01 -8.51 19.15
C ASP A 68 -15.29 -7.28 20.01
N GLN A 69 -15.32 -7.43 21.34
CA GLN A 69 -15.49 -6.33 22.29
C GLN A 69 -14.30 -5.35 22.24
N CYS A 70 -13.07 -5.88 22.31
CA CYS A 70 -11.85 -5.06 22.21
C CYS A 70 -11.77 -4.32 20.88
N ARG A 71 -12.05 -5.00 19.77
CA ARG A 71 -12.07 -4.39 18.42
C ARG A 71 -13.07 -3.25 18.36
N SER A 72 -14.31 -3.49 18.77
CA SER A 72 -15.39 -2.49 18.69
C SER A 72 -15.07 -1.25 19.53
N ALA A 73 -14.63 -1.45 20.77
CA ALA A 73 -14.27 -0.37 21.70
C ALA A 73 -13.08 0.45 21.18
N ALA A 74 -11.98 -0.22 20.80
CA ALA A 74 -10.79 0.44 20.29
C ALA A 74 -11.06 1.21 18.99
N ARG A 75 -11.84 0.62 18.07
CA ARG A 75 -12.23 1.25 16.81
C ARG A 75 -13.09 2.49 17.04
N GLY A 76 -14.07 2.41 17.95
CA GLY A 76 -14.92 3.56 18.31
C GLY A 76 -14.09 4.73 18.81
N ALA A 77 -13.24 4.49 19.80
CA ALA A 77 -12.35 5.51 20.34
C ALA A 77 -11.36 6.07 19.31
N LEU A 78 -10.83 5.22 18.42
CA LEU A 78 -9.90 5.65 17.37
C LEU A 78 -10.58 6.55 16.32
N LEU A 79 -11.80 6.21 15.91
CA LEU A 79 -12.58 7.03 14.98
C LEU A 79 -12.99 8.38 15.59
N GLU A 80 -13.27 8.40 16.90
CA GLU A 80 -13.65 9.62 17.61
C GLU A 80 -12.46 10.55 17.85
N THR A 81 -11.32 10.01 18.25
CA THR A 81 -10.18 10.81 18.76
C THR A 81 -9.00 10.90 17.80
N ALA A 82 -8.87 9.96 16.87
CA ALA A 82 -7.65 9.73 16.08
C ALA A 82 -6.37 9.62 16.94
N ASP A 83 -6.50 9.12 18.18
CA ASP A 83 -5.40 9.00 19.15
C ASP A 83 -5.17 7.53 19.55
N PRO A 84 -3.98 6.96 19.26
CA PRO A 84 -3.64 5.60 19.68
C PRO A 84 -3.71 5.37 21.19
N GLU A 85 -3.44 6.40 21.99
CA GLU A 85 -3.47 6.29 23.46
C GLU A 85 -4.89 6.06 23.96
N ARG A 86 -5.83 6.91 23.56
CA ARG A 86 -7.25 6.76 23.91
C ARG A 86 -7.86 5.49 23.36
N SER A 87 -7.44 5.06 22.16
CA SER A 87 -7.94 3.81 21.58
C SER A 87 -7.51 2.58 22.38
N LEU A 88 -6.24 2.53 22.83
CA LEU A 88 -5.74 1.37 23.56
C LEU A 88 -6.22 1.32 25.02
N GLU A 89 -6.53 2.46 25.64
CA GLU A 89 -7.20 2.54 26.95
C GLU A 89 -8.58 1.86 26.97
N CYS A 90 -9.25 1.77 25.81
CA CYS A 90 -10.55 1.10 25.68
C CYS A 90 -10.44 -0.42 25.47
N VAL A 91 -9.23 -0.94 25.29
CA VAL A 91 -8.99 -2.39 25.18
C VAL A 91 -8.96 -2.96 26.60
N THR A 92 -9.88 -3.87 26.91
CA THR A 92 -10.11 -4.40 28.27
C THR A 92 -8.93 -5.22 28.80
N GLU A 93 -8.94 -5.57 30.10
CA GLU A 93 -7.96 -6.48 30.73
C GLU A 93 -7.84 -7.85 30.02
N SER A 94 -8.80 -8.21 29.18
CA SER A 94 -8.85 -9.48 28.43
C SER A 94 -7.88 -9.56 27.25
N ALA A 95 -7.26 -8.45 26.84
CA ALA A 95 -6.28 -8.45 25.75
C ALA A 95 -4.91 -8.98 26.20
N ILE A 96 -4.44 -10.02 25.52
CA ILE A 96 -3.11 -10.59 25.74
C ILE A 96 -2.05 -9.67 25.12
N SER A 97 -2.34 -9.12 23.94
CA SER A 97 -1.48 -8.17 23.25
C SER A 97 -2.33 -7.30 22.32
N ALA A 98 -1.97 -6.03 22.18
CA ALA A 98 -2.62 -5.13 21.24
C ALA A 98 -1.68 -4.02 20.78
N LEU A 99 -1.90 -3.52 19.58
CA LEU A 99 -1.20 -2.39 18.99
C LEU A 99 -2.23 -1.47 18.35
N CYS A 100 -2.12 -0.19 18.65
CA CYS A 100 -2.82 0.85 17.92
C CYS A 100 -1.79 1.80 17.31
N ALA A 101 -1.95 2.11 16.03
CA ALA A 101 -1.13 3.08 15.33
C ALA A 101 -1.98 4.05 14.51
N VAL A 102 -1.52 5.29 14.40
CA VAL A 102 -2.01 6.29 13.46
C VAL A 102 -0.85 6.71 12.58
N ILE A 103 -1.04 6.54 11.28
CA ILE A 103 -0.05 6.77 10.24
C ILE A 103 -0.46 8.01 9.45
N ASP A 104 0.50 8.90 9.20
CA ASP A 104 0.38 10.02 8.27
C ASP A 104 1.50 9.99 7.21
N ALA A 105 1.64 11.09 6.45
CA ALA A 105 2.62 11.21 5.37
C ALA A 105 4.09 11.16 5.83
N THR A 106 4.38 11.26 7.12
CA THR A 106 5.74 11.41 7.65
C THR A 106 6.02 10.64 8.93
N THR A 107 4.99 10.20 9.65
CA THR A 107 5.13 9.57 10.95
C THR A 107 4.15 8.43 11.19
N ILE A 108 4.55 7.56 12.10
CA ILE A 108 3.68 6.60 12.78
C ILE A 108 3.67 6.97 14.27
N ARG A 109 2.48 7.27 14.79
CA ARG A 109 2.20 7.44 16.22
C ARG A 109 1.58 6.15 16.73
N TYR A 110 2.07 5.57 17.81
CA TYR A 110 1.58 4.25 18.22
C TYR A 110 1.69 3.98 19.72
N ARG A 111 0.86 3.04 20.18
CA ARG A 111 0.88 2.41 21.50
C ARG A 111 0.89 0.91 21.34
N THR A 112 1.50 0.21 22.29
CA THR A 112 1.52 -1.26 22.34
C THR A 112 1.11 -1.74 23.71
N HIS A 113 0.52 -2.92 23.78
CA HIS A 113 0.16 -3.65 24.99
C HIS A 113 0.63 -5.09 24.87
N GLY A 114 1.06 -5.69 25.98
CA GLY A 114 1.65 -7.02 26.00
C GLY A 114 2.89 -7.12 25.10
N ASP A 115 3.00 -8.22 24.35
CA ASP A 115 4.18 -8.51 23.51
C ASP A 115 4.10 -7.96 22.08
N SER A 116 3.13 -7.09 21.80
CA SER A 116 3.06 -6.40 20.51
C SER A 116 4.36 -5.64 20.20
N ALA A 117 4.81 -5.75 18.96
CA ALA A 117 6.03 -5.10 18.49
C ALA A 117 5.80 -4.50 17.10
N ALA A 118 6.70 -3.59 16.71
CA ALA A 118 6.72 -3.03 15.38
C ALA A 118 8.15 -2.80 14.90
N ALA A 119 8.33 -2.73 13.59
CA ALA A 119 9.58 -2.38 12.95
C ALA A 119 9.33 -1.57 11.68
N VAL A 120 10.29 -0.73 11.32
CA VAL A 120 10.28 0.06 10.09
C VAL A 120 11.54 -0.26 9.29
N ALA A 121 11.39 -0.53 8.00
CA ALA A 121 12.50 -0.69 7.08
C ALA A 121 12.37 0.33 5.95
N ALA A 122 13.28 1.31 5.90
CA ALA A 122 13.38 2.19 4.75
C ALA A 122 13.87 1.39 3.53
N PRO A 123 13.58 1.85 2.29
CA PRO A 123 14.14 1.22 1.09
C PRO A 123 15.67 1.07 1.21
N ASP A 124 16.17 -0.10 0.81
CA ASP A 124 17.60 -0.44 0.80
C ASP A 124 18.33 -0.25 2.14
N SER A 125 17.60 -0.29 3.26
CA SER A 125 18.12 -0.06 4.61
C SER A 125 17.82 -1.25 5.53
N THR A 126 18.67 -1.46 6.53
CA THR A 126 18.43 -2.48 7.55
C THR A 126 17.16 -2.13 8.36
N PRO A 127 16.24 -3.09 8.60
CA PRO A 127 15.07 -2.84 9.41
C PRO A 127 15.43 -2.38 10.83
N GLN A 128 14.69 -1.42 11.35
CA GLN A 128 14.83 -0.90 12.71
C GLN A 128 13.62 -1.30 13.55
N ALA A 129 13.86 -1.93 14.69
CA ALA A 129 12.80 -2.21 15.66
C ALA A 129 12.33 -0.89 16.29
N LEU A 130 11.02 -0.72 16.38
CA LEU A 130 10.42 0.40 17.11
C LEU A 130 10.35 0.06 18.60
N GLU A 131 10.53 1.07 19.46
CA GLU A 131 10.42 0.90 20.91
C GLU A 131 9.03 0.40 21.28
N ARG A 132 8.93 -0.54 22.25
CA ARG A 132 7.64 -0.93 22.82
C ARG A 132 7.03 0.27 23.54
N ALA A 133 5.84 0.68 23.10
CA ALA A 133 5.11 1.86 23.56
C ALA A 133 4.07 1.49 24.64
N GLN A 134 4.51 0.76 25.68
CA GLN A 134 3.63 0.23 26.73
C GLN A 134 3.14 1.30 27.71
N ASP A 135 4.02 2.21 28.14
CA ASP A 135 3.69 3.19 29.18
C ASP A 135 3.28 4.55 28.61
N ARG A 136 3.77 4.89 27.41
CA ARG A 136 3.57 6.19 26.77
C ARG A 136 3.42 6.05 25.26
N LEU A 137 2.76 7.03 24.67
CA LEU A 137 2.71 7.18 23.21
C LEU A 137 4.12 7.37 22.65
N GLN A 138 4.42 6.63 21.57
CA GLN A 138 5.66 6.77 20.81
C GLN A 138 5.39 7.31 19.41
N VAL A 139 6.40 7.95 18.83
CA VAL A 139 6.35 8.50 17.47
C VAL A 139 7.63 8.13 16.74
N ALA A 140 7.50 7.52 15.58
CA ALA A 140 8.62 7.22 14.69
C ALA A 140 8.45 7.88 13.33
N LYS A 141 9.56 8.20 12.66
CA LYS A 141 9.55 8.73 11.30
C LYS A 141 9.25 7.61 10.31
N LEU A 142 8.44 7.92 9.31
CA LEU A 142 8.20 7.07 8.15
C LEU A 142 8.86 7.71 6.93
N PRO A 143 10.02 7.19 6.49
CA PRO A 143 10.59 7.62 5.23
C PRO A 143 9.71 7.14 4.06
N PRO A 144 9.69 7.88 2.93
CA PRO A 144 8.99 7.45 1.73
C PRO A 144 9.40 6.04 1.28
N GLY A 145 8.43 5.22 0.89
CA GLY A 145 8.66 3.84 0.44
C GLY A 145 8.91 2.83 1.57
N ALA A 146 8.90 3.25 2.84
CA ALA A 146 9.20 2.36 3.96
C ALA A 146 8.21 1.20 4.11
N THR A 147 8.73 0.05 4.54
CA THR A 147 7.94 -1.06 5.08
C THR A 147 7.68 -0.83 6.55
N VAL A 148 6.45 -1.07 7.01
CA VAL A 148 6.15 -1.17 8.44
C VAL A 148 5.60 -2.55 8.73
N LEU A 149 6.21 -3.25 9.70
CA LEU A 149 5.66 -4.46 10.32
C LEU A 149 5.10 -4.10 11.67
N MET A 150 3.86 -4.53 11.93
CA MET A 150 3.20 -4.45 13.23
C MET A 150 2.72 -5.84 13.60
N SER A 151 2.92 -6.25 14.86
CA SER A 151 2.49 -7.56 15.35
C SER A 151 1.63 -7.49 16.61
N ALA A 152 0.77 -8.49 16.77
CA ALA A 152 0.18 -8.86 18.05
C ALA A 152 0.57 -10.31 18.35
N GLY A 153 1.17 -10.52 19.51
CA GLY A 153 1.72 -11.80 19.92
C GLY A 153 3.24 -11.81 20.00
N PRO A 154 3.81 -12.92 20.52
CA PRO A 154 5.23 -13.00 20.79
C PRO A 154 6.01 -13.04 19.47
N ILE A 155 6.82 -12.02 19.27
CA ILE A 155 7.82 -11.96 18.21
C ILE A 155 9.13 -11.58 18.87
N GLY A 156 10.17 -12.40 18.68
CA GLY A 156 11.49 -12.11 19.24
C GLY A 156 11.98 -10.72 18.83
N SER A 157 12.00 -10.46 17.52
CA SER A 157 12.34 -9.15 16.94
C SER A 157 11.61 -8.92 15.61
N ALA A 158 10.76 -7.89 15.56
CA ALA A 158 10.09 -7.48 14.33
C ALA A 158 11.08 -7.03 13.25
N ALA A 159 12.21 -6.43 13.63
CA ALA A 159 13.25 -6.06 12.68
C ALA A 159 13.91 -7.29 12.05
N THR A 160 14.22 -8.31 12.86
CA THR A 160 14.82 -9.57 12.38
C THR A 160 13.85 -10.36 11.50
N ALA A 161 12.54 -10.27 11.78
CA ALA A 161 11.53 -10.91 10.94
C ALA A 161 11.46 -10.27 9.55
N LEU A 162 11.63 -8.95 9.44
CA LEU A 162 11.70 -8.21 8.17
C LEU A 162 13.06 -8.34 7.45
N ASP A 163 14.13 -8.59 8.19
CA ASP A 163 15.50 -8.49 7.65
C ASP A 163 15.79 -9.59 6.61
N GLY A 164 16.35 -9.20 5.46
CA GLY A 164 16.62 -10.15 4.37
C GLY A 164 15.38 -10.74 3.69
N CYS A 165 14.20 -10.14 3.84
CA CYS A 165 13.07 -10.47 2.96
C CYS A 165 13.25 -9.85 1.57
N GLU A 166 12.89 -10.59 0.53
CA GLU A 166 13.13 -10.21 -0.87
C GLU A 166 11.85 -9.83 -1.63
N SER A 167 10.69 -10.18 -1.07
CA SER A 167 9.39 -9.98 -1.72
C SER A 167 9.06 -8.49 -1.90
N GLU A 168 8.86 -8.04 -3.15
CA GLU A 168 8.46 -6.65 -3.45
C GLU A 168 7.00 -6.37 -3.08
N ALA A 169 6.10 -7.33 -3.35
CA ALA A 169 4.67 -7.20 -3.08
C ALA A 169 4.37 -7.42 -1.59
N THR A 170 3.63 -6.51 -0.96
CA THR A 170 3.34 -6.56 0.49
C THR A 170 2.64 -7.86 0.90
N GLY A 171 1.79 -8.41 0.05
CA GLY A 171 1.09 -9.67 0.32
C GLY A 171 2.02 -10.89 0.40
N GLN A 172 3.02 -10.97 -0.48
CA GLN A 172 4.03 -12.04 -0.46
C GLN A 172 5.02 -11.82 0.69
N LEU A 173 5.38 -10.56 0.95
CA LEU A 173 6.22 -10.21 2.09
C LEU A 173 5.56 -10.59 3.43
N ALA A 174 4.24 -10.41 3.56
CA ALA A 174 3.52 -10.78 4.78
C ALA A 174 3.57 -12.29 5.04
N GLU A 175 3.48 -13.07 3.95
CA GLU A 175 3.60 -14.52 3.96
C GLU A 175 5.00 -14.98 4.38
N GLU A 176 6.02 -14.35 3.82
CA GLU A 176 7.42 -14.64 4.11
C GLU A 176 7.76 -14.33 5.58
N VAL A 177 7.34 -13.15 6.04
CA VAL A 177 7.52 -12.69 7.43
C VAL A 177 6.86 -13.64 8.41
N ILE A 178 5.59 -13.99 8.19
CA ILE A 178 4.90 -14.87 9.13
C ILE A 178 5.49 -16.28 9.13
N THR A 179 5.84 -16.83 7.97
CA THR A 179 6.49 -18.14 7.86
C THR A 179 7.80 -18.17 8.64
N ARG A 180 8.59 -17.09 8.57
CA ARG A 180 9.83 -16.96 9.33
C ARG A 180 9.61 -16.92 10.84
N ILE A 181 8.59 -16.18 11.30
CA ILE A 181 8.22 -16.13 12.72
C ILE A 181 7.78 -17.52 13.21
N LEU A 182 6.94 -18.22 12.46
CA LEU A 182 6.50 -19.57 12.84
C LEU A 182 7.66 -20.57 12.86
N GLY A 183 8.66 -20.38 11.99
CA GLY A 183 9.89 -21.16 11.96
C GLY A 183 10.75 -21.05 13.22
N THR A 184 10.56 -20.02 14.07
CA THR A 184 11.23 -19.91 15.37
C THR A 184 10.51 -20.68 16.49
N GLY A 185 9.38 -21.33 16.18
CA GLY A 185 8.53 -22.01 17.14
C GLY A 185 7.52 -21.11 17.85
N GLU A 186 7.50 -19.81 17.51
CA GLU A 186 6.50 -18.88 18.04
C GLU A 186 5.11 -19.23 17.51
N GLN A 187 4.11 -19.07 18.37
CA GLN A 187 2.70 -19.31 18.07
C GLN A 187 1.89 -18.15 18.65
N GLY A 188 0.65 -17.98 18.20
CA GLY A 188 -0.16 -16.90 18.76
C GLY A 188 0.17 -15.53 18.16
N VAL A 189 0.66 -15.48 16.90
CA VAL A 189 1.10 -14.25 16.24
C VAL A 189 0.16 -13.83 15.11
N ALA A 190 -0.19 -12.55 15.10
CA ALA A 190 -0.77 -11.84 13.97
C ALA A 190 0.19 -10.76 13.50
N VAL A 191 0.29 -10.55 12.18
CA VAL A 191 1.09 -9.49 11.58
C VAL A 191 0.26 -8.66 10.61
N VAL A 192 0.50 -7.35 10.65
CA VAL A 192 0.07 -6.38 9.64
C VAL A 192 1.32 -5.78 9.02
N LEU A 193 1.45 -5.92 7.71
CA LEU A 193 2.41 -5.17 6.92
C LEU A 193 1.74 -3.99 6.25
N TYR A 194 2.50 -2.90 6.14
CA TYR A 194 2.12 -1.70 5.44
C TYR A 194 3.28 -1.19 4.55
N ARG A 195 3.00 -0.89 3.27
CA ARG A 195 3.90 -0.12 2.41
C ARG A 195 3.56 1.36 2.48
N HIS A 196 4.47 2.17 3.01
CA HIS A 196 4.34 3.62 2.94
C HIS A 196 4.61 4.10 1.50
N PRO A 197 3.78 4.99 0.92
CA PRO A 197 3.96 5.46 -0.45
C PRO A 197 5.36 6.04 -0.71
N PRO A 198 5.93 5.81 -1.91
CA PRO A 198 7.16 6.47 -2.32
C PRO A 198 6.92 7.98 -2.53
N GLN A 199 8.02 8.75 -2.63
CA GLN A 199 7.91 10.16 -3.02
C GLN A 199 7.19 10.27 -4.37
N PRO A 200 6.35 11.31 -4.59
CA PRO A 200 5.72 11.54 -5.87
C PRO A 200 6.75 11.54 -7.01
N LEU A 201 6.43 10.81 -8.07
CA LEU A 201 7.25 10.79 -9.27
C LEU A 201 7.07 12.12 -10.02
N ARG A 202 8.17 12.71 -10.48
CA ARG A 202 8.18 13.76 -11.49
C ARG A 202 9.35 13.55 -12.45
N VAL A 203 9.05 13.34 -13.71
CA VAL A 203 10.03 13.10 -14.77
C VAL A 203 9.72 14.03 -15.92
N THR A 204 10.67 14.90 -16.28
CA THR A 204 10.56 15.79 -17.44
C THR A 204 11.59 15.37 -18.48
N LEU A 205 11.15 15.10 -19.71
CA LEU A 205 11.97 14.59 -20.81
C LEU A 205 11.63 15.35 -22.10
N PRO A 206 12.53 15.39 -23.10
CA PRO A 206 12.18 15.84 -24.45
C PRO A 206 11.06 14.98 -25.04
N ALA A 207 10.17 15.58 -25.83
CA ALA A 207 9.10 14.90 -26.55
C ALA A 207 9.66 14.13 -27.77
N GLU A 208 10.40 13.06 -27.51
CA GLU A 208 11.07 12.23 -28.50
C GLU A 208 10.73 10.76 -28.30
N PRO A 209 10.72 9.93 -29.36
CA PRO A 209 10.41 8.49 -29.24
C PRO A 209 11.29 7.74 -28.23
N SER A 210 12.55 8.14 -28.09
CA SER A 210 13.51 7.59 -27.11
C SER A 210 13.08 7.82 -25.65
N SER A 211 12.43 8.96 -25.37
CA SER A 211 11.95 9.34 -24.04
C SER A 211 10.81 8.45 -23.53
N LEU A 212 10.02 7.86 -24.44
CA LEU A 212 8.88 7.02 -24.07
C LEU A 212 9.31 5.73 -23.33
N ALA A 213 10.44 5.14 -23.72
CA ALA A 213 10.96 3.96 -23.02
C ALA A 213 11.44 4.33 -21.60
N VAL A 214 12.07 5.50 -21.47
CA VAL A 214 12.57 6.01 -20.18
C VAL A 214 11.42 6.34 -19.23
N SER A 215 10.38 7.03 -19.71
CA SER A 215 9.21 7.39 -18.89
C SER A 215 8.48 6.15 -18.38
N ARG A 216 8.24 5.15 -19.25
CA ARG A 216 7.63 3.86 -18.86
C ARG A 216 8.47 3.13 -17.81
N GLY A 217 9.79 3.07 -17.98
CA GLY A 217 10.69 2.43 -17.02
C GLY A 217 10.70 3.12 -15.65
N ARG A 218 10.63 4.46 -15.61
CA ARG A 218 10.53 5.23 -14.38
C ARG A 218 9.20 5.01 -13.67
N LEU A 219 8.10 5.03 -14.42
CA LEU A 219 6.76 4.79 -13.88
C LEU A 219 6.61 3.37 -13.33
N ARG A 220 7.07 2.33 -14.04
CA ARG A 220 7.04 0.94 -13.55
C ARG A 220 7.71 0.78 -12.20
N ARG A 221 8.93 1.32 -12.05
CA ARG A 221 9.66 1.25 -10.77
C ARG A 221 8.93 1.99 -9.65
N TRP A 222 8.32 3.13 -9.97
CA TRP A 222 7.56 3.89 -8.99
C TRP A 222 6.28 3.16 -8.55
N LEU A 223 5.57 2.52 -9.49
CA LEU A 223 4.36 1.73 -9.20
C LEU A 223 4.67 0.52 -8.33
N ALA A 224 5.77 -0.19 -8.61
CA ALA A 224 6.24 -1.30 -7.77
C ALA A 224 6.57 -0.83 -6.34
N ALA A 225 7.30 0.29 -6.21
CA ALA A 225 7.60 0.88 -4.90
C ALA A 225 6.35 1.37 -4.14
N ALA A 226 5.28 1.69 -4.87
CA ALA A 226 3.97 2.06 -4.32
C ALA A 226 3.07 0.84 -4.04
N ASP A 227 3.58 -0.38 -4.18
CA ASP A 227 2.86 -1.65 -4.00
C ASP A 227 1.63 -1.80 -4.90
N VAL A 228 1.67 -1.19 -6.09
CA VAL A 228 0.61 -1.36 -7.09
C VAL A 228 0.71 -2.74 -7.72
N ASP A 229 -0.42 -3.46 -7.76
CA ASP A 229 -0.53 -4.76 -8.41
C ASP A 229 0.08 -4.73 -9.84
N PRO A 230 0.86 -5.75 -10.25
CA PRO A 230 1.54 -5.75 -11.54
C PRO A 230 0.63 -5.60 -12.76
N GLU A 231 -0.59 -6.14 -12.73
CA GLU A 231 -1.56 -6.05 -13.83
C GLU A 231 -2.10 -4.62 -13.92
N CYS A 232 -2.57 -4.07 -12.79
CA CYS A 232 -2.98 -2.67 -12.72
C CYS A 232 -1.82 -1.72 -13.08
N GLY A 233 -0.60 -2.05 -12.68
CA GLY A 233 0.59 -1.28 -12.99
C GLY A 233 0.93 -1.29 -14.48
N ALA A 234 0.73 -2.42 -15.17
CA ALA A 234 0.90 -2.52 -16.61
C ALA A 234 -0.11 -1.64 -17.36
N ASP A 235 -1.37 -1.64 -16.93
CA ASP A 235 -2.44 -0.79 -17.49
C ASP A 235 -2.13 0.71 -17.33
N LEU A 236 -1.69 1.13 -16.14
CA LEU A 236 -1.30 2.51 -15.89
C LEU A 236 -0.09 2.94 -16.73
N VAL A 237 0.87 2.05 -16.95
CA VAL A 237 2.04 2.32 -17.80
C VAL A 237 1.64 2.42 -19.27
N LEU A 238 0.69 1.60 -19.71
CA LEU A 238 0.12 1.70 -21.05
C LEU A 238 -0.61 3.03 -21.23
N ALA A 239 -1.51 3.39 -20.31
CA ALA A 239 -2.24 4.66 -20.33
C ALA A 239 -1.32 5.89 -20.34
N ALA A 240 -0.29 5.90 -19.50
CA ALA A 240 0.74 6.95 -19.51
C ALA A 240 1.50 7.00 -20.84
N GLY A 241 1.80 5.83 -21.39
CA GLY A 241 2.51 5.66 -22.66
C GLY A 241 1.74 6.23 -23.84
N GLU A 242 0.43 5.98 -23.91
CA GLU A 242 -0.45 6.54 -24.94
C GLU A 242 -0.52 8.07 -24.84
N ALA A 243 -0.68 8.62 -23.64
CA ALA A 243 -0.70 10.07 -23.45
C ALA A 243 0.65 10.71 -23.85
N ALA A 244 1.77 10.08 -23.52
CA ALA A 244 3.10 10.58 -23.87
C ALA A 244 3.42 10.42 -25.37
N ALA A 245 2.92 9.35 -26.01
CA ALA A 245 3.03 9.16 -27.46
C ALA A 245 2.27 10.25 -28.20
N ASN A 246 1.05 10.56 -27.76
CA ASN A 246 0.26 11.66 -28.33
C ASN A 246 1.01 12.99 -28.28
N ALA A 247 1.68 13.30 -27.16
CA ALA A 247 2.50 14.50 -27.04
C ALA A 247 3.70 14.49 -28.01
N THR A 248 4.40 13.36 -28.13
CA THR A 248 5.55 13.19 -29.03
C THR A 248 5.16 13.33 -30.51
N GLU A 249 3.98 12.85 -30.89
CA GLU A 249 3.51 12.85 -32.28
C GLU A 249 2.84 14.17 -32.68
N HIS A 250 2.03 14.77 -31.79
CA HIS A 250 1.16 15.88 -32.15
C HIS A 250 1.65 17.24 -31.63
N ALA A 251 2.15 17.28 -30.39
CA ALA A 251 2.54 18.53 -29.76
C ALA A 251 3.81 19.13 -30.40
N VAL A 252 4.71 18.27 -30.88
CA VAL A 252 5.94 18.66 -31.61
C VAL A 252 5.62 19.33 -32.95
N VAL A 253 4.68 18.78 -33.73
CA VAL A 253 4.31 19.30 -35.07
C VAL A 253 3.59 20.66 -35.00
N GLY A 254 3.06 21.02 -33.82
CA GLY A 254 2.41 22.30 -33.56
C GLY A 254 3.33 23.40 -33.04
N SER A 255 4.60 23.10 -32.76
CA SER A 255 5.50 23.97 -32.00
C SER A 255 6.78 24.31 -32.76
N ASP A 256 7.18 25.59 -32.74
CA ASP A 256 8.47 26.06 -33.25
C ASP A 256 9.62 25.87 -32.22
N ARG A 257 9.30 25.32 -31.05
CA ARG A 257 10.22 25.11 -29.92
C ARG A 257 10.30 23.62 -29.56
N SER A 258 11.41 23.23 -28.94
CA SER A 258 11.55 21.90 -28.32
C SER A 258 10.43 21.68 -27.31
N VAL A 259 9.63 20.63 -27.52
CA VAL A 259 8.53 20.26 -26.62
C VAL A 259 9.08 19.34 -25.53
N MET A 260 8.67 19.61 -24.30
CA MET A 260 9.00 18.77 -23.14
C MET A 260 7.74 18.03 -22.69
N ILE A 261 7.90 16.77 -22.28
CA ILE A 261 6.86 15.96 -21.64
C ILE A 261 7.20 15.85 -20.16
N THR A 262 6.25 16.16 -19.29
CA THR A 262 6.34 15.92 -17.85
C THR A 262 5.34 14.86 -17.44
N LEU A 263 5.84 13.75 -16.90
CA LEU A 263 5.06 12.69 -16.26
C LEU A 263 5.15 12.85 -14.74
N THR A 264 4.01 12.90 -14.07
CA THR A 264 3.92 12.88 -12.61
C THR A 264 3.02 11.76 -12.11
N ALA A 265 3.39 11.13 -11.00
CA ALA A 265 2.54 10.15 -10.32
C ALA A 265 2.57 10.39 -8.80
N ALA A 266 1.41 10.35 -8.15
CA ALA A 266 1.28 10.49 -6.72
C ALA A 266 0.19 9.55 -6.19
N LEU A 267 0.40 8.99 -5.01
CA LEU A 267 -0.56 8.12 -4.32
C LEU A 267 -0.99 8.79 -3.03
N THR A 268 -2.29 8.94 -2.81
CA THR A 268 -2.88 9.46 -1.57
C THR A 268 -3.98 8.52 -1.09
N GLY A 269 -3.75 7.82 0.01
CA GLY A 269 -4.62 6.71 0.41
C GLY A 269 -4.64 5.65 -0.68
N ASN A 270 -5.82 5.38 -1.24
CA ASN A 270 -6.01 4.43 -2.33
C ASN A 270 -6.08 5.09 -3.71
N GLN A 271 -6.04 6.43 -3.79
CA GLN A 271 -6.17 7.13 -5.06
C GLN A 271 -4.80 7.44 -5.66
N LEU A 272 -4.53 6.88 -6.83
CA LEU A 272 -3.38 7.18 -7.66
C LEU A 272 -3.74 8.24 -8.69
N ARG A 273 -3.02 9.37 -8.65
CA ARG A 273 -3.09 10.43 -9.66
C ARG A 273 -1.87 10.35 -10.55
N LEU A 274 -2.11 10.13 -11.84
CA LEU A 274 -1.11 10.14 -12.89
C LEU A 274 -1.38 11.34 -13.81
N THR A 275 -0.35 12.03 -14.24
CA THR A 275 -0.49 13.16 -15.17
C THR A 275 0.62 13.11 -16.19
N VAL A 276 0.24 13.30 -17.45
CA VAL A 276 1.17 13.53 -18.55
C VAL A 276 0.85 14.90 -19.13
N SER A 277 1.84 15.79 -19.10
CA SER A 277 1.72 17.14 -19.65
C SER A 277 2.80 17.38 -20.68
N ASP A 278 2.49 18.19 -21.68
CA ASP A 278 3.46 18.66 -22.66
C ASP A 278 3.42 20.19 -22.81
N THR A 279 4.50 20.76 -23.33
CA THR A 279 4.63 22.20 -23.57
C THR A 279 4.35 22.59 -25.03
N GLY A 280 3.68 21.73 -25.80
CA GLY A 280 3.41 21.97 -27.21
C GLY A 280 1.97 22.39 -27.45
N VAL A 281 1.64 22.62 -28.72
CA VAL A 281 0.28 23.03 -29.10
C VAL A 281 -0.48 21.80 -29.54
N TRP A 282 -1.53 21.43 -28.79
CA TRP A 282 -2.43 20.36 -29.21
C TRP A 282 -3.11 20.72 -30.53
N LYS A 283 -3.02 19.82 -31.51
CA LYS A 283 -3.86 19.86 -32.70
C LYS A 283 -4.88 18.72 -32.61
N PRO A 284 -6.20 19.01 -32.67
CA PRO A 284 -7.20 17.96 -32.72
C PRO A 284 -6.91 17.02 -33.90
N ALA A 285 -7.13 15.72 -33.69
CA ALA A 285 -7.04 14.74 -34.77
C ALA A 285 -8.05 15.10 -35.90
N PRO A 286 -7.69 14.90 -37.18
CA PRO A 286 -8.62 15.11 -38.29
C PRO A 286 -9.85 14.18 -38.20
N GLU A 287 -10.99 14.60 -38.77
CA GLU A 287 -12.31 13.94 -38.69
C GLU A 287 -12.36 12.47 -39.21
N SER A 288 -11.29 11.97 -39.82
CA SER A 288 -11.15 10.56 -40.19
C SER A 288 -9.86 9.99 -39.59
N PRO A 289 -9.90 9.60 -38.30
CA PRO A 289 -8.85 8.80 -37.70
C PRO A 289 -8.90 7.43 -38.37
N GLY A 290 -7.86 7.02 -39.09
CA GLY A 290 -7.73 5.61 -39.47
C GLY A 290 -7.51 4.73 -38.23
N HIS A 291 -6.46 3.91 -38.22
CA HIS A 291 -5.98 3.24 -37.00
C HIS A 291 -5.35 4.22 -35.96
N ARG A 292 -5.52 5.54 -36.13
CA ARG A 292 -4.88 6.62 -35.35
C ARG A 292 -5.94 7.42 -34.63
N GLY A 293 -6.07 7.30 -33.30
CA GLY A 293 -7.14 7.95 -32.52
C GLY A 293 -7.67 7.14 -31.33
N HIS A 294 -7.13 5.94 -31.11
CA HIS A 294 -7.56 5.05 -30.02
C HIS A 294 -6.96 5.37 -28.65
N GLY A 295 -5.98 6.29 -28.56
CA GLY A 295 -5.26 6.56 -27.31
C GLY A 295 -6.19 7.02 -26.18
N LEU A 296 -7.07 7.99 -26.41
CA LEU A 296 -8.03 8.43 -25.38
C LEU A 296 -9.08 7.37 -25.04
N PRO A 297 -9.72 6.68 -26.00
CA PRO A 297 -10.58 5.53 -25.69
C PRO A 297 -9.89 4.43 -24.89
N LEU A 298 -8.63 4.12 -25.21
CA LEU A 298 -7.84 3.12 -24.49
C LEU A 298 -7.52 3.59 -23.07
N ILE A 299 -7.06 4.83 -22.88
CA ILE A 299 -6.83 5.40 -21.55
C ILE A 299 -8.12 5.33 -20.71
N ASN A 300 -9.26 5.74 -21.26
CA ASN A 300 -10.56 5.69 -20.58
C ASN A 300 -11.00 4.27 -20.18
N ALA A 301 -10.51 3.24 -20.86
CA ALA A 301 -10.82 1.85 -20.50
C ALA A 301 -9.93 1.33 -19.36
N LEU A 302 -8.78 1.96 -19.09
CA LEU A 302 -7.76 1.48 -18.15
C LEU A 302 -7.81 2.20 -16.78
N VAL A 303 -8.34 3.43 -16.75
CA VAL A 303 -8.41 4.27 -15.55
C VAL A 303 -9.84 4.67 -15.21
N ASP A 304 -10.09 5.09 -13.98
CA ASP A 304 -11.45 5.38 -13.51
C ASP A 304 -11.95 6.75 -13.93
N SER A 305 -11.04 7.70 -14.16
CA SER A 305 -11.38 8.98 -14.78
C SER A 305 -10.21 9.59 -15.53
N VAL A 306 -10.53 10.35 -16.58
CA VAL A 306 -9.58 11.09 -17.40
C VAL A 306 -10.06 12.53 -17.54
N GLU A 307 -9.18 13.48 -17.29
CA GLU A 307 -9.39 14.89 -17.59
C GLU A 307 -8.35 15.36 -18.61
N LEU A 308 -8.82 15.94 -19.71
CA LEU A 308 -7.99 16.53 -20.75
C LEU A 308 -8.12 18.05 -20.68
N ASN A 309 -7.01 18.73 -20.37
CA ASN A 309 -6.92 20.18 -20.36
C ASN A 309 -5.95 20.64 -21.46
N THR A 310 -6.47 21.36 -22.44
CA THR A 310 -5.67 21.95 -23.52
C THR A 310 -5.63 23.47 -23.37
N THR A 311 -4.43 24.03 -23.43
CA THR A 311 -4.19 25.47 -23.35
C THR A 311 -3.26 25.90 -24.48
N ALA A 312 -3.07 27.21 -24.66
CA ALA A 312 -2.07 27.71 -25.60
C ALA A 312 -0.63 27.35 -25.21
N GLU A 313 -0.39 26.96 -23.95
CA GLU A 313 0.94 26.65 -23.41
C GLU A 313 1.25 25.14 -23.40
N GLY A 314 0.26 24.28 -23.66
CA GLY A 314 0.42 22.85 -23.45
C GLY A 314 -0.88 22.06 -23.37
N THR A 315 -0.71 20.74 -23.40
CA THR A 315 -1.75 19.77 -23.08
C THR A 315 -1.45 19.10 -21.75
N THR A 316 -2.47 18.79 -20.98
CA THR A 316 -2.37 17.96 -19.78
C THR A 316 -3.46 16.90 -19.80
N VAL A 317 -3.04 15.63 -19.70
CA VAL A 317 -3.91 14.47 -19.48
C VAL A 317 -3.73 14.04 -18.03
N ALA A 318 -4.74 14.27 -17.21
CA ALA A 318 -4.79 13.78 -15.83
C ALA A 318 -5.64 12.51 -15.77
N MET A 319 -5.14 11.50 -15.06
CA MET A 319 -5.75 10.18 -14.92
C MET A 319 -5.86 9.87 -13.43
N LEU A 320 -7.01 9.33 -13.01
CA LEU A 320 -7.23 8.83 -11.66
C LEU A 320 -7.51 7.34 -11.68
N LYS A 321 -6.90 6.64 -10.73
CA LYS A 321 -7.11 5.22 -10.48
C LYS A 321 -7.32 4.98 -8.99
N GLU A 322 -8.42 4.34 -8.63
CA GLU A 322 -8.70 3.81 -7.30
C GLU A 322 -8.07 2.41 -7.18
N LEU A 323 -7.17 2.27 -6.23
CA LEU A 323 -6.46 1.04 -5.95
C LEU A 323 -7.21 0.22 -4.89
N HIS A 324 -7.22 -1.08 -5.10
CA HIS A 324 -7.83 -2.06 -4.20
C HIS A 324 -6.82 -3.21 -4.00
N SER A 325 -6.80 -3.77 -2.80
CA SER A 325 -5.97 -4.94 -2.46
C SER A 325 -6.60 -6.27 -2.85
#